data_AF-A0A9E2UDC6-F1
#
_entry.id   AF-A0A9E2UDC6-F1
#
_cell.length_a   1.000
_cell.length_b   1.000
_cell.length_c   1.000
_cell.angle_alpha   90.00
_cell.angle_beta   90.00
_cell.angle_gamma   90.00
#
_symmetry.space_group_name_H-M   'P 1'
#
loop_
_entity.id
_entity.type
_entity.pdbx_description
1 polymer ?
#
loop_
_entity_poly.entity_id
_entity_poly.type
_entity_poly.pdbx_seq_one_letter_code
_entity_poly.pdbx_strand_id
1 'polypeptide(L)'
;MKTRLAVAFLPAALAAQAYSLDAAATVVNVDEWAVTRDGVMILDDSFDRNMTLNGGPGAFVPSGTTFSDGSPASYFVQGSIPLTTVNNGQAQWNTANGILVPQPPPSPPLALVNASIQTGTDPTGPHTLTPANTFSATSLFDLAVPSALSGQYQFYLGNNQGPANPGREVRMAIVETRTGPVLRFVWLDFVDNLRTVIDEVALTAAELAEPQLELEFSHDIPNSELLTASYAFGSGNTLASFSGTLIPLGSTDSTTDIFTPKNFAVPGFEAFDPVPEPSSLALLAAAALCSLGVIRRYAK
;
A
#
# COMPACT_ATOMS: atom_id res chain seq x y z
N MET A 1 -33.46 -33.06 30.55
CA MET A 1 -33.21 -32.78 29.12
C MET A 1 -32.63 -31.36 28.99
N LYS A 2 -31.34 -31.17 29.34
CA LYS A 2 -30.74 -29.83 29.58
C LYS A 2 -29.34 -29.62 28.99
N THR A 3 -28.85 -30.53 28.15
CA THR A 3 -27.42 -30.55 27.75
C THR A 3 -27.18 -30.58 26.25
N ARG A 4 -28.21 -30.38 25.41
CA ARG A 4 -28.05 -30.45 23.93
C ARG A 4 -27.87 -29.10 23.23
N LEU A 5 -27.98 -27.96 23.93
CA LEU A 5 -27.86 -26.66 23.29
C LEU A 5 -26.40 -26.14 23.21
N ALA A 6 -25.50 -26.57 24.10
CA ALA A 6 -24.14 -26.00 24.18
C ALA A 6 -23.18 -26.46 23.05
N VAL A 7 -23.46 -27.60 22.40
CA VAL A 7 -22.54 -28.22 21.43
C VAL A 7 -22.71 -27.68 20.01
N ALA A 8 -23.86 -27.06 19.69
CA ALA A 8 -24.13 -26.53 18.35
C ALA A 8 -23.50 -25.15 18.07
N PHE A 9 -22.97 -24.46 19.08
CA PHE A 9 -22.52 -23.05 18.95
C PHE A 9 -21.00 -22.85 18.86
N LEU A 10 -20.19 -23.83 19.25
CA LEU A 10 -18.74 -23.77 19.01
C LEU A 10 -18.37 -23.70 17.50
N PRO A 11 -18.96 -24.49 16.59
CA PRO A 11 -18.55 -24.46 15.19
C PRO A 11 -18.96 -23.17 14.47
N ALA A 12 -20.06 -22.53 14.86
CA ALA A 12 -20.52 -21.27 14.25
C ALA A 12 -19.62 -20.08 14.63
N ALA A 13 -19.13 -20.03 15.87
CA ALA A 13 -18.20 -18.98 16.32
C ALA A 13 -16.80 -19.15 15.71
N LEU A 14 -16.33 -20.40 15.55
CA LEU A 14 -15.08 -20.71 14.86
C LEU A 14 -15.17 -20.44 13.35
N ALA A 15 -16.29 -20.75 12.70
CA ALA A 15 -16.53 -20.38 11.31
C ALA A 15 -16.60 -18.86 11.13
N ALA A 16 -17.31 -18.12 11.99
CA ALA A 16 -17.40 -16.66 11.87
C ALA A 16 -16.05 -15.94 12.09
N GLN A 17 -15.08 -16.52 12.81
CA GLN A 17 -13.73 -15.97 12.93
C GLN A 17 -12.84 -16.28 11.71
N ALA A 18 -12.95 -17.46 11.12
CA ALA A 18 -12.18 -17.82 9.92
C ALA A 18 -12.68 -17.11 8.66
N TYR A 19 -13.98 -16.83 8.56
CA TYR A 19 -14.58 -16.18 7.39
C TYR A 19 -14.40 -14.65 7.34
N SER A 20 -13.97 -13.98 8.42
CA SER A 20 -13.94 -12.51 8.43
C SER A 20 -12.63 -11.87 8.00
N LEU A 21 -11.53 -12.64 7.86
CA LEU A 21 -10.22 -12.09 7.49
C LEU A 21 -9.94 -12.24 5.98
N ASP A 22 -10.22 -13.39 5.38
CA ASP A 22 -10.03 -13.60 3.94
C ASP A 22 -11.08 -12.88 3.07
N ALA A 23 -12.25 -12.52 3.63
CA ALA A 23 -13.33 -11.91 2.87
C ALA A 23 -13.15 -10.39 2.61
N ALA A 24 -12.14 -9.75 3.20
CA ALA A 24 -11.91 -8.30 3.12
C ALA A 24 -10.44 -7.94 2.91
N ALA A 25 -9.70 -8.79 2.19
CA ALA A 25 -8.30 -8.53 1.84
C ALA A 25 -8.21 -7.89 0.45
N THR A 26 -7.59 -6.71 0.38
CA THR A 26 -7.15 -6.07 -0.85
C THR A 26 -5.93 -6.81 -1.38
N VAL A 27 -6.03 -7.25 -2.63
CA VAL A 27 -4.97 -7.95 -3.36
C VAL A 27 -4.62 -7.16 -4.61
N VAL A 28 -3.35 -6.81 -4.74
CA VAL A 28 -2.80 -6.08 -5.90
C VAL A 28 -1.56 -6.79 -6.37
N ASN A 29 -1.46 -7.04 -7.68
CA ASN A 29 -0.25 -7.59 -8.27
C ASN A 29 0.51 -6.45 -8.93
N VAL A 30 1.74 -6.22 -8.50
CA VAL A 30 2.66 -5.27 -9.13
C VAL A 30 3.54 -6.04 -10.09
N ASP A 31 3.50 -5.65 -11.35
CA ASP A 31 4.23 -6.30 -12.45
C ASP A 31 5.68 -5.80 -12.51
N GLU A 32 5.88 -4.50 -12.38
CA GLU A 32 7.19 -3.89 -12.58
C GLU A 32 7.38 -2.64 -11.71
N TRP A 33 8.62 -2.45 -11.26
CA TRP A 33 9.06 -1.25 -10.57
C TRP A 33 10.39 -0.76 -11.14
N ALA A 34 10.38 0.46 -11.67
CA ALA A 34 11.56 1.12 -12.20
C ALA A 34 11.89 2.39 -11.42
N VAL A 35 13.18 2.67 -11.27
CA VAL A 35 13.68 3.95 -10.77
C VAL A 35 14.80 4.43 -11.66
N THR A 36 14.65 5.64 -12.20
CA THR A 36 15.71 6.33 -12.94
C THR A 36 16.25 7.49 -12.11
N ARG A 37 17.55 7.76 -12.23
CA ARG A 37 18.20 8.92 -11.63
C ARG A 37 19.18 9.52 -12.62
N ASP A 38 19.09 10.83 -12.83
CA ASP A 38 19.91 11.58 -13.78
C ASP A 38 19.91 10.95 -15.19
N GLY A 39 18.74 10.42 -15.60
CA GLY A 39 18.54 9.74 -16.89
C GLY A 39 19.08 8.30 -16.97
N VAL A 40 19.60 7.74 -15.87
CA VAL A 40 20.12 6.38 -15.80
C VAL A 40 19.17 5.51 -14.98
N MET A 41 18.76 4.36 -15.51
CA MET A 41 18.03 3.35 -14.74
C MET A 41 18.91 2.84 -13.61
N ILE A 42 18.50 3.04 -12.35
CA ILE A 42 19.23 2.55 -11.17
C ILE A 42 18.62 1.27 -10.61
N LEU A 43 17.31 1.06 -10.81
CA LEU A 43 16.60 -0.17 -10.44
C LEU A 43 15.56 -0.48 -11.51
N ASP A 44 15.51 -1.74 -11.91
CA ASP A 44 14.47 -2.34 -12.73
C ASP A 44 14.16 -3.70 -12.11
N ASP A 45 12.96 -3.84 -11.51
CA ASP A 45 12.53 -5.06 -10.87
C ASP A 45 11.16 -5.51 -11.41
N SER A 46 11.19 -6.56 -12.23
CA SER A 46 10.01 -7.25 -12.76
C SER A 46 9.47 -8.34 -11.82
N PHE A 47 10.08 -8.56 -10.65
CA PHE A 47 9.65 -9.58 -9.67
C PHE A 47 9.60 -11.03 -10.18
N ASP A 48 10.37 -11.37 -11.21
CA ASP A 48 10.37 -12.66 -11.91
C ASP A 48 11.10 -13.83 -11.20
N ARG A 49 11.30 -13.75 -9.88
CA ARG A 49 12.28 -14.60 -9.16
C ARG A 49 11.68 -15.77 -8.39
N ASN A 50 10.36 -15.99 -8.46
CA ASN A 50 9.65 -17.07 -7.77
C ASN A 50 10.10 -17.25 -6.31
N MET A 51 10.08 -16.16 -5.55
CA MET A 51 10.52 -16.12 -4.15
C MET A 51 9.49 -15.40 -3.29
N THR A 52 9.67 -15.39 -1.97
CA THR A 52 8.81 -14.62 -1.07
C THR A 52 9.67 -13.67 -0.25
N LEU A 53 9.35 -12.39 -0.33
CA LEU A 53 9.92 -11.38 0.55
C LEU A 53 9.19 -11.45 1.89
N ASN A 54 9.86 -11.98 2.91
CA ASN A 54 9.30 -12.11 4.25
C ASN A 54 9.90 -11.06 5.17
N GLY A 55 9.15 -9.98 5.35
CA GLY A 55 9.50 -8.85 6.20
C GLY A 55 9.15 -9.10 7.67
N GLY A 56 10.01 -8.61 8.55
CA GLY A 56 9.78 -8.53 9.99
C GLY A 56 9.95 -7.09 10.48
N PRO A 57 9.65 -6.79 11.74
CA PRO A 57 9.85 -5.46 12.30
C PRO A 57 11.31 -5.00 12.11
N GLY A 58 11.52 -3.95 11.30
CA GLY A 58 12.85 -3.39 11.07
C GLY A 58 13.72 -4.13 10.02
N ALA A 59 13.17 -5.09 9.27
CA ALA A 59 13.98 -5.97 8.42
C ALA A 59 14.11 -5.47 6.98
N PHE A 60 15.36 -5.45 6.49
CA PHE A 60 15.66 -5.41 5.06
C PHE A 60 15.85 -6.83 4.54
N VAL A 61 15.22 -7.14 3.42
CA VAL A 61 15.33 -8.43 2.74
C VAL A 61 15.96 -8.23 1.35
N PRO A 62 16.80 -9.17 0.89
CA PRO A 62 17.31 -9.12 -0.48
C PRO A 62 16.16 -9.13 -1.49
N SER A 63 16.19 -8.21 -2.44
CA SER A 63 15.23 -8.16 -3.55
C SER A 63 15.40 -9.33 -4.53
N GLY A 64 16.61 -9.89 -4.59
CA GLY A 64 17.03 -10.81 -5.65
C GLY A 64 17.49 -10.10 -6.93
N THR A 65 17.37 -8.76 -7.02
CA THR A 65 17.93 -7.93 -8.09
C THR A 65 19.19 -7.20 -7.63
N THR A 66 19.82 -6.51 -8.58
CA THR A 66 20.94 -5.59 -8.34
C THR A 66 20.58 -4.19 -8.81
N PHE A 67 21.15 -3.17 -8.15
CA PHE A 67 21.20 -1.85 -8.73
C PHE A 67 22.07 -1.83 -10.00
N SER A 68 22.01 -0.74 -10.76
CA SER A 68 22.75 -0.59 -12.02
C SER A 68 24.27 -0.68 -11.91
N ASP A 69 24.83 -0.49 -10.72
CA ASP A 69 26.26 -0.68 -10.43
C ASP A 69 26.64 -2.13 -10.07
N GLY A 70 25.67 -3.05 -10.09
CA GLY A 70 25.83 -4.46 -9.75
C GLY A 70 25.77 -4.76 -8.25
N SER A 71 25.59 -3.75 -7.39
CA SER A 71 25.41 -3.98 -5.95
C SER A 71 24.03 -4.60 -5.67
N PRO A 72 23.91 -5.51 -4.68
CA PRO A 72 22.61 -6.11 -4.36
C PRO A 72 21.60 -5.07 -3.89
N ALA A 73 20.39 -5.12 -4.45
CA ALA A 73 19.27 -4.31 -3.97
C ALA A 73 18.52 -5.03 -2.85
N SER A 74 17.98 -4.26 -1.91
CA SER A 74 17.19 -4.75 -0.79
C SER A 74 15.92 -3.93 -0.60
N TYR A 75 14.88 -4.57 -0.09
CA TYR A 75 13.63 -3.92 0.28
C TYR A 75 13.50 -3.92 1.80
N PHE A 76 13.06 -2.80 2.37
CA PHE A 76 12.43 -2.84 3.68
C PHE A 76 11.03 -3.40 3.48
N VAL A 77 10.68 -4.49 4.17
CA VAL A 77 9.39 -5.18 3.96
C VAL A 77 8.66 -5.34 5.28
N GLN A 78 7.36 -5.09 5.25
CA GLN A 78 6.42 -5.41 6.33
C GLN A 78 5.37 -6.38 5.81
N GLY A 79 5.25 -7.54 6.47
CA GLY A 79 4.38 -8.63 6.01
C GLY A 79 5.11 -9.59 5.08
N SER A 80 4.35 -10.31 4.26
CA SER A 80 4.87 -11.29 3.29
C SER A 80 4.39 -10.96 1.88
N ILE A 81 5.32 -10.84 0.95
CA ILE A 81 5.06 -10.49 -0.46
C ILE A 81 5.58 -11.65 -1.35
N PRO A 82 4.68 -12.51 -1.85
CA PRO A 82 5.03 -13.51 -2.85
C PRO A 82 5.39 -12.84 -4.17
N LEU A 83 6.52 -13.24 -4.75
CA LEU A 83 6.96 -12.91 -6.09
C LEU A 83 6.79 -14.16 -6.95
N THR A 84 6.15 -14.04 -8.10
CA THR A 84 5.85 -15.15 -9.00
C THR A 84 6.41 -14.87 -10.38
N THR A 85 6.60 -15.91 -11.19
CA THR A 85 7.01 -15.78 -12.61
C THR A 85 5.80 -15.68 -13.56
N VAL A 86 4.60 -15.49 -13.03
CA VAL A 86 3.38 -15.36 -13.83
C VAL A 86 3.39 -13.98 -14.50
N ASN A 87 2.87 -13.87 -15.72
CA ASN A 87 2.77 -12.60 -16.48
C ASN A 87 4.10 -11.83 -16.63
N ASN A 88 5.22 -12.52 -16.82
CA ASN A 88 6.59 -11.97 -16.85
C ASN A 88 7.14 -11.50 -15.49
N GLY A 89 6.43 -11.80 -14.41
CA GLY A 89 6.83 -11.49 -13.05
C GLY A 89 5.78 -10.65 -12.35
N GLN A 90 5.41 -11.04 -11.13
CA GLN A 90 4.41 -10.33 -10.34
C GLN A 90 4.69 -10.45 -8.85
N ALA A 91 4.65 -9.32 -8.16
CA ALA A 91 4.69 -9.24 -6.72
C ALA A 91 3.30 -8.95 -6.15
N GLN A 92 2.83 -9.79 -5.21
CA GLN A 92 1.47 -9.69 -4.70
C GLN A 92 1.42 -9.00 -3.33
N TRP A 93 0.88 -7.78 -3.29
CA TRP A 93 0.48 -7.13 -2.06
C TRP A 93 -0.90 -7.63 -1.68
N ASN A 94 -0.94 -8.50 -0.67
CA ASN A 94 -2.18 -9.01 -0.09
C ASN A 94 -2.23 -8.58 1.38
N THR A 95 -3.22 -7.78 1.76
CA THR A 95 -3.35 -7.29 3.14
C THR A 95 -3.57 -8.41 4.16
N ALA A 96 -4.07 -9.58 3.75
CA ALA A 96 -4.14 -10.77 4.61
C ALA A 96 -2.75 -11.29 5.04
N ASN A 97 -1.71 -11.03 4.24
CA ASN A 97 -0.31 -11.34 4.56
C ASN A 97 0.41 -10.19 5.29
N GLY A 98 -0.32 -9.13 5.63
CA GLY A 98 0.20 -7.94 6.29
C GLY A 98 0.43 -8.13 7.79
N ILE A 99 1.06 -7.12 8.39
CA ILE A 99 1.14 -6.96 9.85
C ILE A 99 -0.04 -6.13 10.36
N LEU A 100 -0.44 -6.37 11.61
CA LEU A 100 -1.42 -5.52 12.28
C LEU A 100 -0.76 -4.26 12.85
N VAL A 101 -1.21 -3.11 12.37
CA VAL A 101 -0.78 -1.79 12.85
C VAL A 101 -1.87 -1.24 13.78
N PRO A 102 -1.56 -0.98 15.06
CA PRO A 102 -2.51 -0.36 15.98
C PRO A 102 -2.86 1.05 15.51
N GLN A 103 -4.12 1.42 15.63
CA GLN A 103 -4.58 2.80 15.38
C GLN A 103 -5.02 3.46 16.70
N PRO A 104 -4.89 4.78 16.82
CA PRO A 104 -5.45 5.49 17.96
C PRO A 104 -6.98 5.34 17.98
N PRO A 105 -7.61 5.15 19.15
CA PRO A 105 -9.06 5.10 19.26
C PRO A 105 -9.72 6.36 18.68
N PRO A 106 -10.89 6.25 18.02
CA PRO A 106 -11.74 5.06 17.90
C PRO A 106 -11.48 4.20 16.65
N SER A 107 -10.36 4.39 15.95
CA SER A 107 -10.09 3.69 14.68
C SER A 107 -9.72 2.21 14.90
N PRO A 108 -10.21 1.29 14.04
CA PRO A 108 -9.80 -0.10 14.11
C PRO A 108 -8.33 -0.27 13.68
N PRO A 109 -7.66 -1.37 14.07
CA PRO A 109 -6.34 -1.70 13.55
C PRO A 109 -6.34 -1.81 12.01
N LEU A 110 -5.18 -1.57 11.40
CA LEU A 110 -4.98 -1.78 9.96
C LEU A 110 -4.18 -3.06 9.73
N ALA A 111 -4.50 -3.80 8.67
CA ALA A 111 -3.62 -4.83 8.13
C ALA A 111 -2.79 -4.20 7.03
N LEU A 112 -1.47 -4.12 7.22
CA LEU A 112 -0.53 -3.42 6.34
C LEU A 112 0.48 -4.40 5.73
N VAL A 113 0.61 -4.37 4.41
CA VAL A 113 1.75 -4.95 3.70
C VAL A 113 2.49 -3.83 2.96
N ASN A 114 3.81 -3.79 3.10
CA ASN A 114 4.63 -2.76 2.46
C ASN A 114 5.95 -3.31 1.94
N ALA A 115 6.48 -2.65 0.90
CA ALA A 115 7.89 -2.70 0.56
C ALA A 115 8.38 -1.31 0.15
N SER A 116 9.58 -0.94 0.58
CA SER A 116 10.29 0.23 0.05
C SER A 116 11.70 -0.12 -0.37
N ILE A 117 12.15 0.40 -1.51
CA ILE A 117 13.50 0.14 -2.00
C ILE A 117 14.49 0.77 -1.04
N GLN A 118 15.54 0.05 -0.67
CA GLN A 118 16.69 0.65 -0.01
C GLN A 118 17.53 1.46 -1.02
N THR A 119 16.95 2.52 -1.57
CA THR A 119 17.73 3.60 -2.20
C THR A 119 18.38 4.34 -1.04
N GLY A 120 19.72 4.36 -0.99
CA GLY A 120 20.52 4.68 0.19
C GLY A 120 19.84 5.57 1.25
N THR A 121 19.70 5.06 2.48
CA THR A 121 19.19 5.84 3.62
C THR A 121 20.18 6.89 4.14
N ASP A 122 21.35 6.93 3.50
CA ASP A 122 22.39 7.94 3.61
C ASP A 122 22.23 8.94 2.45
N PRO A 123 22.07 10.25 2.71
CA PRO A 123 22.05 11.29 1.68
C PRO A 123 23.22 11.25 0.69
N THR A 124 24.36 10.63 1.07
CA THR A 124 25.56 10.50 0.25
C THR A 124 25.65 9.17 -0.50
N GLY A 125 24.67 8.29 -0.32
CA GLY A 125 24.62 6.98 -0.94
C GLY A 125 24.57 7.02 -2.48
N PRO A 126 25.17 6.04 -3.16
CA PRO A 126 25.25 6.04 -4.62
C PRO A 126 23.90 5.89 -5.31
N HIS A 127 22.86 5.43 -4.61
CA HIS A 127 21.50 5.20 -5.15
C HIS A 127 20.44 6.10 -4.51
N THR A 128 20.85 7.06 -3.69
CA THR A 128 19.93 7.95 -2.98
C THR A 128 19.28 8.94 -3.95
N LEU A 129 17.98 9.15 -3.78
CA LEU A 129 17.23 10.18 -4.50
C LEU A 129 17.25 11.45 -3.64
N THR A 130 17.91 12.50 -4.12
CA THR A 130 18.06 13.77 -3.38
C THR A 130 17.48 14.92 -4.21
N PRO A 131 17.21 16.09 -3.60
CA PRO A 131 16.83 17.27 -4.36
C PRO A 131 17.83 17.59 -5.47
N ALA A 132 19.12 17.27 -5.32
CA ALA A 132 20.15 17.63 -6.29
C ALA A 132 20.09 16.80 -7.59
N ASN A 133 19.35 15.69 -7.61
CA ASN A 133 19.24 14.80 -8.76
C ASN A 133 17.93 15.02 -9.51
N THR A 134 17.90 14.75 -10.81
CA THR A 134 16.62 14.41 -11.45
C THR A 134 16.34 12.93 -11.24
N PHE A 135 15.07 12.55 -11.13
CA PHE A 135 14.71 11.14 -11.04
C PHE A 135 13.25 10.89 -11.42
N SER A 136 12.96 9.66 -11.78
CA SER A 136 11.59 9.15 -11.85
C SER A 136 11.48 7.83 -11.09
N ALA A 137 10.34 7.60 -10.46
CA ALA A 137 9.99 6.31 -9.88
C ALA A 137 8.64 5.90 -10.47
N THR A 138 8.59 4.73 -11.08
CA THR A 138 7.44 4.26 -11.87
C THR A 138 7.06 2.87 -11.43
N SER A 139 5.77 2.61 -11.27
CA SER A 139 5.24 1.30 -10.93
C SER A 139 4.07 0.93 -11.85
N LEU A 140 4.09 -0.29 -12.36
CA LEU A 140 3.02 -0.89 -13.15
C LEU A 140 2.37 -2.01 -12.35
N PHE A 141 1.04 -2.01 -12.28
CA PHE A 141 0.30 -3.02 -11.52
C PHE A 141 -1.12 -3.25 -12.06
N ASP A 142 -1.67 -4.40 -11.70
CA ASP A 142 -3.05 -4.76 -11.96
C ASP A 142 -4.00 -3.81 -11.19
N LEU A 143 -4.87 -3.11 -11.91
CA LEU A 143 -5.85 -2.22 -11.29
C LEU A 143 -6.88 -3.06 -10.51
N ALA A 144 -7.00 -2.80 -9.21
CA ALA A 144 -7.97 -3.44 -8.34
C ALA A 144 -8.78 -2.40 -7.58
N VAL A 145 -10.03 -2.74 -7.22
CA VAL A 145 -10.80 -1.94 -6.27
C VAL A 145 -10.50 -2.48 -4.87
N PRO A 146 -10.10 -1.63 -3.91
CA PRO A 146 -9.91 -2.07 -2.53
C PRO A 146 -11.17 -2.75 -1.97
N SER A 147 -10.96 -3.81 -1.19
CA SER A 147 -12.04 -4.71 -0.78
C SER A 147 -12.92 -4.14 0.36
N ALA A 148 -12.46 -3.09 1.03
CA ALA A 148 -13.13 -2.45 2.15
C ALA A 148 -13.22 -0.94 1.96
N LEU A 149 -14.27 -0.32 2.52
CA LEU A 149 -14.37 1.14 2.58
C LEU A 149 -13.17 1.72 3.32
N SER A 150 -12.50 2.71 2.73
CA SER A 150 -11.23 3.28 3.21
C SER A 150 -10.03 2.32 3.16
N GLY A 151 -10.22 1.10 2.63
CA GLY A 151 -9.11 0.28 2.16
C GLY A 151 -8.43 0.97 0.98
N GLN A 152 -7.12 0.79 0.89
CA GLN A 152 -6.34 1.41 -0.18
C GLN A 152 -5.05 0.66 -0.43
N TYR A 153 -4.52 0.89 -1.63
CA TYR A 153 -3.13 0.63 -1.94
C TYR A 153 -2.56 1.85 -2.65
N GLN A 154 -1.25 1.98 -2.60
CA GLN A 154 -0.60 3.21 -3.01
C GLN A 154 0.87 3.01 -3.33
N PHE A 155 1.29 3.81 -4.30
CA PHE A 155 2.69 4.06 -4.58
C PHE A 155 3.09 5.37 -3.88
N TYR A 156 4.22 5.37 -3.19
CA TYR A 156 4.67 6.51 -2.40
C TYR A 156 6.13 6.85 -2.62
N LEU A 157 6.46 8.09 -2.29
CA LEU A 157 7.82 8.62 -2.31
C LEU A 157 7.99 9.53 -1.09
N GLY A 158 8.99 9.26 -0.26
CA GLY A 158 9.24 10.12 0.91
C GLY A 158 10.40 9.70 1.80
N ASN A 159 10.56 10.39 2.93
CA ASN A 159 11.71 10.24 3.82
C ASN A 159 11.34 9.88 5.27
N ASN A 160 10.08 9.54 5.47
CA ASN A 160 9.59 9.04 6.74
C ASN A 160 10.23 7.67 7.04
N GLN A 161 10.77 7.54 8.26
CA GLN A 161 11.44 6.32 8.73
C GLN A 161 10.75 5.79 9.99
N GLY A 162 9.45 6.08 10.12
CA GLY A 162 8.60 5.67 11.22
C GLY A 162 8.57 6.67 12.39
N PRO A 163 7.85 6.34 13.48
CA PRO A 163 7.52 7.29 14.55
C PRO A 163 8.73 7.88 15.29
N ALA A 164 9.84 7.15 15.34
CA ALA A 164 11.07 7.62 15.99
C ALA A 164 11.85 8.63 15.13
N ASN A 165 11.58 8.66 13.82
CA ASN A 165 12.23 9.56 12.88
C ASN A 165 11.22 9.95 11.78
N PRO A 166 10.18 10.73 12.14
CA PRO A 166 9.14 11.11 11.19
C PRO A 166 9.73 11.94 10.05
N GLY A 167 9.03 11.91 8.92
CA GLY A 167 9.41 12.65 7.73
C GLY A 167 8.18 13.10 6.97
N ARG A 168 8.35 13.26 5.67
CA ARG A 168 7.30 13.64 4.73
C ARG A 168 7.24 12.66 3.60
N GLU A 169 6.05 12.51 3.04
CA GLU A 169 5.78 11.60 1.93
C GLU A 169 4.73 12.20 1.00
N VAL A 170 4.83 11.86 -0.28
CA VAL A 170 3.70 11.93 -1.19
C VAL A 170 3.25 10.53 -1.59
N ARG A 171 1.96 10.39 -1.88
CA ARG A 171 1.32 9.10 -2.17
C ARG A 171 0.30 9.26 -3.28
N MET A 172 0.33 8.37 -4.26
CA MET A 172 -0.75 8.14 -5.21
C MET A 172 -1.47 6.88 -4.79
N ALA A 173 -2.73 7.02 -4.38
CA ALA A 173 -3.51 5.95 -3.76
C ALA A 173 -4.80 5.68 -4.52
N ILE A 174 -5.12 4.41 -4.75
CA ILE A 174 -6.48 3.99 -5.06
C ILE A 174 -7.19 3.74 -3.74
N VAL A 175 -8.28 4.47 -3.50
CA VAL A 175 -9.04 4.42 -2.25
C VAL A 175 -10.50 4.13 -2.55
N GLU A 176 -11.06 3.14 -1.88
CA GLU A 176 -12.50 2.88 -1.96
C GLU A 176 -13.26 3.86 -1.05
N THR A 177 -14.11 4.70 -1.65
CA THR A 177 -14.91 5.71 -0.94
C THR A 177 -16.40 5.35 -0.96
N ARG A 178 -17.23 6.10 -0.22
CA ARG A 178 -18.69 5.90 -0.25
C ARG A 178 -19.33 6.18 -1.61
N THR A 179 -18.66 6.93 -2.48
CA THR A 179 -19.13 7.29 -3.81
C THR A 179 -18.46 6.47 -4.91
N GLY A 180 -17.61 5.50 -4.56
CA GLY A 180 -16.82 4.69 -5.47
C GLY A 180 -15.31 4.91 -5.32
N PRO A 181 -14.49 4.16 -6.08
CA PRO A 181 -13.04 4.25 -6.01
C PRO A 181 -12.52 5.56 -6.63
N VAL A 182 -11.48 6.11 -6.01
CA VAL A 182 -10.79 7.33 -6.48
C VAL A 182 -9.29 7.08 -6.55
N LEU A 183 -8.63 7.71 -7.52
CA LEU A 183 -7.18 7.91 -7.51
C LEU A 183 -6.89 9.25 -6.83
N ARG A 184 -6.10 9.23 -5.76
CA ARG A 184 -5.82 10.42 -4.94
C ARG A 184 -4.32 10.66 -4.83
N PHE A 185 -3.90 11.90 -5.06
CA PHE A 185 -2.56 12.38 -4.76
C PHE A 185 -2.56 13.15 -3.44
N VAL A 186 -1.82 12.65 -2.45
CA VAL A 186 -1.74 13.27 -1.13
C VAL A 186 -0.30 13.54 -0.73
N TRP A 187 -0.12 14.62 0.02
CA TRP A 187 1.09 14.90 0.79
C TRP A 187 0.81 14.68 2.28
N LEU A 188 1.75 14.06 2.96
CA LEU A 188 1.73 13.77 4.39
C LEU A 188 2.95 14.38 5.06
N ASP A 189 2.71 15.12 6.14
CA ASP A 189 3.73 15.55 7.09
C ASP A 189 3.56 14.78 8.39
N PHE A 190 4.44 13.82 8.64
CA PHE A 190 4.42 13.04 9.88
C PHE A 190 5.08 13.79 11.05
N VAL A 191 5.82 14.87 10.78
CA VAL A 191 6.39 15.74 11.82
C VAL A 191 5.31 16.60 12.44
N ASP A 192 4.51 17.24 11.59
CA ASP A 192 3.44 18.16 12.01
C ASP A 192 2.03 17.53 12.03
N ASN A 193 1.94 16.23 11.69
CA ASN A 193 0.69 15.48 11.57
C ASN A 193 -0.32 16.15 10.62
N LEU A 194 0.16 16.57 9.45
CA LEU A 194 -0.63 17.20 8.41
C LEU A 194 -0.90 16.23 7.26
N ARG A 195 -2.09 16.38 6.65
CA ARG A 195 -2.49 15.66 5.45
C ARG A 195 -3.13 16.64 4.49
N THR A 196 -2.56 16.76 3.31
CA THR A 196 -3.04 17.62 2.23
C THR A 196 -3.38 16.76 1.03
N VAL A 197 -4.62 16.86 0.55
CA VAL A 197 -4.98 16.30 -0.76
C VAL A 197 -4.56 17.32 -1.81
N ILE A 198 -3.66 16.93 -2.70
CA ILE A 198 -3.19 17.78 -3.80
C ILE A 198 -4.19 17.69 -4.94
N ASP A 199 -4.55 16.47 -5.34
CA ASP A 199 -5.61 16.23 -6.34
C ASP A 199 -6.31 14.88 -6.12
N GLU A 200 -7.48 14.72 -6.70
CA GLU A 200 -8.30 13.51 -6.66
C GLU A 200 -9.15 13.37 -7.93
N VAL A 201 -9.10 12.18 -8.54
CA VAL A 201 -9.90 11.81 -9.70
C VAL A 201 -10.76 10.61 -9.38
N ALA A 202 -12.07 10.72 -9.64
CA ALA A 202 -12.99 9.58 -9.50
C ALA A 202 -12.79 8.59 -10.66
N LEU A 203 -12.66 7.30 -10.33
CA LEU A 203 -12.49 6.28 -11.37
C LEU A 203 -13.83 5.93 -12.01
N THR A 204 -13.85 5.97 -13.33
CA THR A 204 -15.01 5.60 -14.15
C THR A 204 -15.05 4.09 -14.38
N ALA A 205 -16.23 3.59 -14.78
CA ALA A 205 -16.38 2.19 -15.16
C ALA A 205 -15.50 1.79 -16.36
N ALA A 206 -15.11 2.74 -17.22
CA ALA A 206 -14.22 2.49 -18.35
C ALA A 206 -12.78 2.29 -17.86
N GLU A 207 -12.29 3.13 -16.96
CA GLU A 207 -10.95 3.01 -16.37
C GLU A 207 -10.83 1.72 -15.53
N LEU A 208 -11.87 1.39 -14.76
CA LEU A 208 -11.93 0.14 -14.00
C LEU A 208 -12.02 -1.12 -14.88
N ALA A 209 -12.29 -0.98 -16.17
CA ALA A 209 -12.28 -2.09 -17.12
C ALA A 209 -10.91 -2.31 -17.77
N GLU A 210 -9.98 -1.37 -17.61
CA GLU A 210 -8.59 -1.53 -18.05
C GLU A 210 -7.85 -2.48 -17.10
N PRO A 211 -6.99 -3.38 -17.62
CA PRO A 211 -6.33 -4.38 -16.79
C PRO A 211 -5.23 -3.78 -15.91
N GLN A 212 -4.60 -2.67 -16.32
CA GLN A 212 -3.41 -2.15 -15.67
C GLN A 212 -3.43 -0.64 -15.45
N LEU A 213 -2.71 -0.23 -14.41
CA LEU A 213 -2.45 1.15 -14.03
C LEU A 213 -0.95 1.36 -13.87
N GLU A 214 -0.43 2.37 -14.56
CA GLU A 214 0.92 2.90 -14.36
C GLU A 214 0.84 4.16 -13.50
N LEU A 215 1.70 4.24 -12.48
CA LEU A 215 1.88 5.42 -11.64
C LEU A 215 3.34 5.88 -11.72
N GLU A 216 3.55 7.18 -11.92
CA GLU A 216 4.88 7.80 -11.95
C GLU A 216 4.97 9.00 -11.00
N PHE A 217 6.06 9.05 -10.23
CA PHE A 217 6.56 10.29 -9.63
C PHE A 217 7.78 10.78 -10.41
N SER A 218 7.79 12.05 -10.83
CA SER A 218 8.94 12.69 -11.48
C SER A 218 9.47 13.88 -10.68
N HIS A 219 10.80 13.99 -10.62
CA HIS A 219 11.54 15.14 -10.14
C HIS A 219 12.44 15.63 -11.28
N ASP A 220 11.93 16.57 -12.07
CA ASP A 220 12.55 16.92 -13.36
C ASP A 220 13.57 18.06 -13.28
N ILE A 221 13.60 18.78 -12.14
CA ILE A 221 14.41 19.98 -11.96
C ILE A 221 15.30 19.81 -10.72
N PRO A 222 16.63 19.74 -10.87
CA PRO A 222 17.54 19.70 -9.73
C PRO A 222 17.37 20.89 -8.78
N ASN A 223 17.47 20.62 -7.49
CA ASN A 223 17.28 21.51 -6.35
C ASN A 223 15.88 22.14 -6.28
N SER A 224 14.90 21.51 -6.89
CA SER A 224 13.49 21.87 -6.76
C SER A 224 12.83 21.10 -5.62
N GLU A 225 11.74 21.66 -5.11
CA GLU A 225 10.81 20.98 -4.19
C GLU A 225 9.62 20.37 -4.97
N LEU A 226 9.59 20.58 -6.30
CA LEU A 226 8.53 20.18 -7.20
C LEU A 226 8.66 18.72 -7.60
N LEU A 227 7.68 17.92 -7.19
CA LEU A 227 7.44 16.56 -7.66
C LEU A 227 6.12 16.52 -8.39
N THR A 228 6.12 15.91 -9.57
CA THR A 228 4.92 15.69 -10.36
C THR A 228 4.46 14.25 -10.19
N ALA A 229 3.17 14.07 -9.96
CA ALA A 229 2.50 12.78 -9.98
C ALA A 229 1.76 12.62 -11.31
N SER A 230 1.94 11.48 -11.97
CA SER A 230 1.26 11.14 -13.22
C SER A 230 0.72 9.72 -13.18
N TYR A 231 -0.32 9.45 -13.95
CA TYR A 231 -0.94 8.13 -14.05
C TYR A 231 -1.37 7.81 -15.47
N ALA A 232 -1.50 6.53 -15.78
CA ALA A 232 -2.05 6.07 -17.05
C ALA A 232 -2.78 4.75 -16.88
N PHE A 233 -3.93 4.61 -17.55
CA PHE A 233 -4.65 3.36 -17.69
C PHE A 233 -4.33 2.74 -19.05
N GLY A 234 -4.26 1.41 -19.10
CA GLY A 234 -4.06 0.71 -20.37
C GLY A 234 -3.76 -0.76 -20.18
N SER A 235 -3.01 -1.29 -21.14
CA SER A 235 -2.64 -2.71 -21.19
C SER A 235 -1.17 -2.87 -21.54
N GLY A 236 -0.56 -3.90 -20.99
CA GLY A 236 0.82 -4.31 -21.21
C GLY A 236 1.12 -5.48 -20.28
N ASN A 237 2.36 -5.96 -20.28
CA ASN A 237 2.84 -6.83 -19.19
C ASN A 237 4.17 -6.29 -18.62
N THR A 238 4.62 -5.14 -19.10
CA THR A 238 5.86 -4.45 -18.72
C THR A 238 5.72 -2.96 -19.03
N LEU A 239 6.50 -2.10 -18.37
CA LEU A 239 6.55 -0.66 -18.65
C LEU A 239 6.91 -0.39 -20.12
N ALA A 240 7.81 -1.19 -20.70
CA ALA A 240 8.22 -1.05 -22.11
C ALA A 240 7.11 -1.41 -23.13
N SER A 241 6.11 -2.19 -22.72
CA SER A 241 5.01 -2.65 -23.60
C SER A 241 3.66 -2.01 -23.27
N PHE A 242 3.61 -1.19 -22.23
CA PHE A 242 2.40 -0.53 -21.76
C PHE A 242 1.89 0.51 -22.78
N SER A 243 0.59 0.48 -23.05
CA SER A 243 -0.06 1.29 -24.09
C SER A 243 -0.67 2.61 -23.60
N GLY A 244 -0.67 2.85 -22.28
CA GLY A 244 -1.27 4.03 -21.70
C GLY A 244 -0.47 5.31 -21.99
N THR A 245 -1.14 6.45 -21.91
CA THR A 245 -0.50 7.77 -21.99
C THR A 245 -0.56 8.42 -20.62
N LEU A 246 0.60 8.82 -20.08
CA LEU A 246 0.68 9.50 -18.79
C LEU A 246 -0.08 10.83 -18.81
N ILE A 247 -0.97 10.96 -17.83
CA ILE A 247 -1.75 12.15 -17.54
C ILE A 247 -1.25 12.71 -16.20
N PRO A 248 -0.89 14.01 -16.14
CA PRO A 248 -0.54 14.64 -14.86
C PRO A 248 -1.73 14.60 -13.89
N LEU A 249 -1.50 14.10 -12.68
CA LEU A 249 -2.43 14.15 -11.56
C LEU A 249 -2.23 15.41 -10.73
N GLY A 250 -1.03 15.95 -10.65
CA GLY A 250 -0.76 17.15 -9.86
C GLY A 250 0.72 17.28 -9.49
N SER A 251 1.06 18.34 -8.76
CA SER A 251 2.43 18.56 -8.31
C SER A 251 2.51 19.11 -6.90
N THR A 252 3.61 18.83 -6.20
CA THR A 252 3.94 19.52 -4.94
C THR A 252 4.35 20.97 -5.19
N ASP A 253 4.60 21.71 -4.11
CA ASP A 253 5.16 23.04 -4.11
C ASP A 253 5.98 23.26 -2.82
N SER A 254 6.41 24.49 -2.57
CA SER A 254 7.18 24.82 -1.36
C SER A 254 6.47 24.59 -0.03
N THR A 255 5.14 24.42 -0.04
CA THR A 255 4.36 24.10 1.16
C THR A 255 4.19 22.59 1.37
N THR A 256 4.52 21.79 0.34
CA THR A 256 4.37 20.33 0.30
C THR A 256 5.69 19.63 -0.11
N ASP A 257 6.83 20.23 0.21
CA ASP A 257 8.15 19.64 0.00
C ASP A 257 8.28 18.32 0.78
N ILE A 258 8.78 17.26 0.12
CA ILE A 258 9.06 15.97 0.77
C ILE A 258 10.50 15.85 1.26
N PHE A 259 11.42 16.68 0.78
CA PHE A 259 12.84 16.51 1.05
C PHE A 259 13.21 17.05 2.42
N THR A 260 12.54 18.09 2.91
CA THR A 260 12.70 18.55 4.29
C THR A 260 12.07 17.54 5.27
N PRO A 261 12.73 17.17 6.38
CA PRO A 261 14.02 17.69 6.88
C PRO A 261 15.26 16.87 6.51
N LYS A 262 15.16 15.84 5.66
CA LYS A 262 16.21 14.81 5.52
C LYS A 262 16.98 14.79 4.19
N ASN A 263 16.61 15.61 3.22
CA ASN A 263 17.24 15.78 1.91
C ASN A 263 17.41 14.49 1.08
N PHE A 264 16.56 13.50 1.32
CA PHE A 264 16.44 12.31 0.47
C PHE A 264 14.98 11.93 0.31
N ALA A 265 14.70 11.01 -0.61
CA ALA A 265 13.42 10.34 -0.74
C ALA A 265 13.63 8.87 -1.10
N VAL A 266 12.68 8.04 -0.67
CA VAL A 266 12.66 6.60 -0.89
C VAL A 266 11.31 6.23 -1.51
N PRO A 267 11.30 5.56 -2.67
CA PRO A 267 10.06 5.07 -3.25
C PRO A 267 9.61 3.77 -2.58
N GLY A 268 8.30 3.59 -2.51
CA GLY A 268 7.65 2.49 -1.84
C GLY A 268 6.29 2.12 -2.40
N PHE A 269 5.85 0.89 -2.13
CA PHE A 269 4.49 0.45 -2.38
C PHE A 269 3.89 -0.14 -1.10
N GLU A 270 2.66 0.25 -0.78
CA GLU A 270 1.93 -0.29 0.38
C GLU A 270 0.48 -0.57 0.03
N ALA A 271 -0.10 -1.56 0.69
CA ALA A 271 -1.52 -1.81 0.71
C ALA A 271 -1.97 -2.01 2.15
N PHE A 272 -3.13 -1.45 2.50
CA PHE A 272 -3.74 -1.68 3.78
C PHE A 272 -5.27 -1.66 3.76
N ASP A 273 -5.84 -2.45 4.66
CA ASP A 273 -7.28 -2.45 4.92
C ASP A 273 -7.57 -2.25 6.41
N PRO A 274 -8.67 -1.55 6.75
CA PRO A 274 -9.17 -1.58 8.11
C PRO A 274 -9.60 -3.00 8.46
N VAL A 275 -9.07 -3.53 9.56
CA VAL A 275 -9.48 -4.84 10.06
C VAL A 275 -10.83 -4.67 10.74
N PRO A 276 -11.90 -5.34 10.26
CA PRO A 276 -13.19 -5.28 10.91
C PRO A 276 -13.03 -5.66 12.38
N GLU A 277 -13.65 -4.90 13.29
CA GLU A 277 -13.64 -5.30 14.70
C GLU A 277 -14.15 -6.75 14.78
N PRO A 278 -13.42 -7.65 15.44
CA PRO A 278 -13.76 -9.06 15.45
C PRO A 278 -15.20 -9.20 15.89
N SER A 279 -15.90 -10.16 15.31
CA SER A 279 -17.28 -10.57 15.57
C SER A 279 -17.63 -10.77 17.06
N SER A 280 -16.68 -10.61 17.99
CA SER A 280 -16.87 -10.34 19.42
C SER A 280 -17.98 -9.31 19.74
N LEU A 281 -18.16 -8.22 18.99
CA LEU A 281 -19.28 -7.29 19.18
C LEU A 281 -20.62 -7.87 18.72
N ALA A 282 -20.63 -8.59 17.60
CA ALA A 282 -21.80 -9.33 17.13
C ALA A 282 -22.15 -10.49 18.08
N LEU A 283 -21.15 -11.16 18.66
CA LEU A 283 -21.27 -12.18 19.70
C LEU A 283 -21.77 -11.58 21.01
N LEU A 284 -21.30 -10.40 21.41
CA LEU A 284 -21.79 -9.67 22.57
C LEU A 284 -23.23 -9.23 22.37
N ALA A 285 -23.57 -8.69 21.19
CA ALA A 285 -24.93 -8.32 20.83
C ALA A 285 -25.85 -9.56 20.77
N ALA A 286 -25.40 -10.67 20.18
CA ALA A 286 -26.12 -11.93 20.16
C ALA A 286 -26.30 -12.50 21.57
N ALA A 287 -25.29 -12.41 22.43
CA ALA A 287 -25.37 -12.82 23.84
C ALA A 287 -26.32 -11.92 24.65
N ALA A 288 -26.33 -10.62 24.40
CA ALA A 288 -27.24 -9.65 25.02
C ALA A 288 -28.69 -9.88 24.58
N LEU A 289 -28.94 -10.11 23.28
CA LEU A 289 -30.27 -10.44 22.75
C LEU A 289 -30.77 -11.81 23.27
N CYS A 290 -29.88 -12.79 23.38
CA CYS A 290 -30.21 -14.11 23.93
C CYS A 290 -30.52 -14.05 25.44
N SER A 291 -29.78 -13.27 26.22
CA SER A 291 -30.06 -13.09 27.65
C SER A 291 -31.39 -12.37 27.91
N LEU A 292 -31.75 -11.38 27.08
CA LEU A 292 -33.08 -10.75 27.10
C LEU A 292 -34.21 -11.74 26.74
N GLY A 293 -33.98 -12.64 25.78
CA GLY A 293 -34.94 -13.68 25.39
C GLY A 293 -35.17 -14.74 26.48
N VAL A 294 -34.12 -15.12 27.21
CA VAL A 294 -34.22 -16.05 28.35
C VAL A 294 -35.00 -15.42 29.50
N ILE A 295 -34.76 -14.16 29.84
CA ILE A 295 -35.47 -13.45 30.92
C ILE A 295 -36.98 -13.38 30.64
N ARG A 296 -37.40 -13.14 29.39
CA ARG A 296 -38.84 -13.14 29.02
C ARG A 296 -39.53 -14.50 29.16
N ARG A 297 -38.79 -15.61 29.08
CA ARG A 297 -39.38 -16.96 29.16
C ARG A 297 -39.58 -17.45 30.60
N TYR A 298 -38.88 -16.85 31.56
CA TYR A 298 -38.97 -17.16 33.00
C TYR A 298 -39.80 -16.14 33.80
N ALA A 299 -40.25 -15.06 33.18
CA ALA A 299 -41.12 -14.04 33.80
C ALA A 299 -42.63 -14.31 33.60
N LYS A 300 -43.02 -15.57 33.36
CA LYS A 300 -44.42 -16.03 33.35
C LYS A 300 -44.61 -17.15 34.35
#